data_AF-A0AA43KW86-F1
#
_entry.id   AF-A0AA43KW86-F1
#
_cell.length_a   1.000
_cell.length_b   1.000
_cell.length_c   1.000
_cell.angle_alpha   90.00
_cell.angle_beta   90.00
_cell.angle_gamma   90.00
#
_symmetry.space_group_name_H-M   'P 1'
#
loop_
_entity.id
_entity.type
_entity.pdbx_description
1 polymer ?
#
loop_
_entity_poly.entity_id
_entity_poly.type
_entity_poly.pdbx_seq_one_letter_code
_entity_poly.pdbx_strand_id
1 'polypeptide(L)'
;MRYLAISLDADYGSQSTGAESNDAVKWMRSWGGLSTTNLENYNTDKVINALLSGKSIYMRANARYYHVGFVIRKYVDGHAWVIDGFEKYPHNRSYIYYVHCNMGWDGDADGYYLNDVFTTDAGPEFIEEEINDGGTSSYNFRYKKEISIVGR
;
A
#
# COMPACT_ATOMS: atom_id res chain seq x y z
N MET A 1 -13.80 8.09 -10.52
CA MET A 1 -14.09 6.77 -9.90
C MET A 1 -15.32 6.80 -8.98
N ARG A 2 -16.54 7.13 -9.47
CA ARG A 2 -17.73 7.28 -8.60
C ARG A 2 -18.39 5.95 -8.21
N TYR A 3 -18.49 5.01 -9.16
CA TYR A 3 -19.15 3.73 -8.95
C TYR A 3 -18.49 2.91 -7.84
N LEU A 4 -17.16 2.82 -7.87
CA LEU A 4 -16.40 2.06 -6.88
C LEU A 4 -16.56 2.66 -5.48
N ALA A 5 -16.48 3.99 -5.35
CA ALA A 5 -16.66 4.66 -4.06
C ALA A 5 -18.06 4.40 -3.45
N ILE A 6 -19.13 4.42 -4.26
CA ILE A 6 -20.48 4.03 -3.81
C ILE A 6 -20.51 2.54 -3.39
N SER A 7 -19.87 1.68 -4.17
CA SER A 7 -19.86 0.23 -3.90
C SER A 7 -19.09 -0.14 -2.63
N LEU A 8 -18.18 0.72 -2.18
CA LEU A 8 -17.36 0.54 -0.98
C LEU A 8 -17.87 1.35 0.22
N ASP A 9 -19.05 1.96 0.11
CA ASP A 9 -19.64 2.83 1.13
C ASP A 9 -18.64 3.91 1.61
N ALA A 10 -17.99 4.56 0.64
CA ALA A 10 -16.91 5.48 0.93
C ALA A 10 -17.38 6.72 1.73
N ASP A 11 -16.60 7.08 2.74
CA ASP A 11 -16.77 8.32 3.50
C ASP A 11 -16.13 9.48 2.74
N TYR A 12 -16.97 10.39 2.25
CA TYR A 12 -16.56 11.54 1.46
C TYR A 12 -16.26 12.73 2.38
N GLY A 13 -14.99 13.10 2.49
CA GLY A 13 -14.53 14.32 3.12
C GLY A 13 -14.17 15.42 2.12
N SER A 14 -14.00 16.65 2.63
CA SER A 14 -13.57 17.80 1.83
C SER A 14 -12.10 17.75 1.40
N GLN A 15 -11.29 16.92 2.05
CA GLN A 15 -9.85 16.78 1.81
C GLN A 15 -9.44 15.36 1.38
N SER A 16 -10.27 14.36 1.65
CA SER A 16 -10.00 12.97 1.29
C SER A 16 -11.30 12.16 1.22
N THR A 17 -11.26 11.05 0.51
CA THR A 17 -12.33 10.03 0.52
C THR A 17 -11.73 8.73 1.02
N GLY A 18 -12.36 8.12 2.01
CA GLY A 18 -11.89 6.88 2.62
C GLY A 18 -12.87 5.73 2.44
N ALA A 19 -12.37 4.50 2.45
CA ALA A 19 -13.19 3.29 2.51
C ALA A 19 -12.47 2.21 3.31
N GLU A 20 -13.22 1.28 3.87
CA GLU A 20 -12.66 0.18 4.64
C GLU A 20 -11.91 -0.80 3.73
N SER A 21 -10.63 -1.06 4.03
CA SER A 21 -9.79 -1.93 3.19
C SER A 21 -10.32 -3.37 3.09
N ASN A 22 -11.01 -3.85 4.13
CA ASN A 22 -11.66 -5.16 4.08
C ASN A 22 -12.78 -5.20 3.04
N ASP A 23 -13.53 -4.12 2.87
CA ASP A 23 -14.62 -4.05 1.91
C ASP A 23 -14.08 -3.91 0.49
N ALA A 24 -12.96 -3.20 0.30
CA ALA A 24 -12.21 -3.20 -0.96
C ALA A 24 -11.79 -4.62 -1.37
N VAL A 25 -11.17 -5.38 -0.44
CA VAL A 25 -10.73 -6.76 -0.70
C VAL A 25 -11.88 -7.72 -0.97
N LYS A 26 -12.99 -7.59 -0.25
CA LYS A 26 -14.22 -8.36 -0.51
C LYS A 26 -14.84 -8.01 -1.86
N TRP A 27 -14.86 -6.73 -2.21
CA TRP A 27 -15.43 -6.26 -3.48
C TRP A 27 -14.62 -6.80 -4.66
N MET A 28 -13.28 -6.74 -4.60
CA MET A 28 -12.40 -7.33 -5.61
C MET A 28 -12.72 -8.82 -5.84
N ARG A 29 -12.95 -9.56 -4.75
CA ARG A 29 -13.28 -10.99 -4.79
C ARG A 29 -14.67 -11.30 -5.34
N SER A 30 -15.66 -10.54 -4.89
CA SER A 30 -17.08 -10.87 -5.10
C SER A 30 -17.62 -10.30 -6.41
N TRP A 31 -17.11 -9.12 -6.81
CA TRP A 31 -17.61 -8.34 -7.94
C TRP A 31 -16.52 -8.00 -8.94
N GLY A 32 -15.28 -7.81 -8.49
CA GLY A 32 -14.15 -7.45 -9.34
C GLY A 32 -13.61 -8.60 -10.22
N GLY A 33 -14.08 -9.84 -9.99
CA GLY A 33 -13.63 -11.01 -10.76
C GLY A 33 -12.17 -11.40 -10.49
N LEU A 34 -11.63 -10.99 -9.33
CA LEU A 34 -10.25 -11.27 -8.92
C LEU A 34 -10.24 -12.30 -7.79
N SER A 35 -9.17 -13.07 -7.69
CA SER A 35 -8.88 -13.85 -6.49
C SER A 35 -8.12 -12.98 -5.49
N THR A 36 -8.56 -12.93 -4.23
CA THR A 36 -7.88 -12.19 -3.17
C THR A 36 -7.69 -13.05 -1.93
N THR A 37 -6.56 -12.90 -1.25
CA THR A 37 -6.45 -13.37 0.15
C THR A 37 -7.23 -12.45 1.07
N ASN A 38 -7.37 -12.81 2.35
CA ASN A 38 -7.81 -11.83 3.34
C ASN A 38 -6.67 -10.85 3.63
N LEU A 39 -7.00 -9.69 4.21
CA LEU A 39 -5.98 -8.78 4.73
C LEU A 39 -5.20 -9.48 5.84
N GLU A 40 -3.89 -9.38 5.75
CA GLU A 40 -2.97 -9.90 6.75
C GLU A 40 -1.76 -8.98 6.89
N ASN A 41 -1.02 -9.11 8.00
CA ASN A 41 0.19 -8.31 8.22
C ASN A 41 1.19 -8.49 7.07
N TYR A 42 1.87 -7.41 6.71
CA TYR A 42 2.90 -7.42 5.69
C TYR A 42 3.95 -8.51 5.97
N ASN A 43 4.28 -9.27 4.93
CA ASN A 43 5.29 -10.30 4.98
C ASN A 43 6.08 -10.31 3.66
N THR A 44 7.38 -10.05 3.76
CA THR A 44 8.31 -9.99 2.63
C THR A 44 8.23 -11.22 1.74
N ASP A 45 8.37 -12.43 2.31
CA ASP A 45 8.42 -13.66 1.52
C ASP A 45 7.12 -13.89 0.76
N LYS A 46 5.97 -13.58 1.37
CA LYS A 46 4.66 -13.66 0.70
C LYS A 46 4.56 -12.68 -0.47
N VAL A 47 4.99 -11.44 -0.26
CA VAL A 47 4.97 -10.40 -1.31
C VAL A 47 5.85 -10.83 -2.48
N ILE A 48 7.10 -11.17 -2.22
CA ILE A 48 8.05 -11.55 -3.28
C ILE A 48 7.60 -12.81 -4.01
N ASN A 49 7.12 -13.85 -3.30
CA ASN A 49 6.63 -15.07 -3.95
C ASN A 49 5.36 -14.84 -4.78
N ALA A 50 4.47 -13.95 -4.34
CA ALA A 50 3.29 -13.57 -5.11
C ALA A 50 3.66 -12.81 -6.39
N LEU A 51 4.55 -11.82 -6.30
CA LEU A 51 5.05 -11.07 -7.44
C LEU A 51 5.77 -11.98 -8.45
N LEU A 52 6.63 -12.90 -7.97
CA LEU A 52 7.26 -13.93 -8.80
C LEU A 52 6.25 -14.84 -9.51
N SER A 53 5.07 -15.04 -8.91
CA SER A 53 3.98 -15.83 -9.49
C SER A 53 3.07 -15.01 -10.43
N GLY A 54 3.46 -13.78 -10.78
CA GLY A 54 2.69 -12.88 -11.64
C GLY A 54 1.44 -12.30 -10.99
N LYS A 55 1.39 -12.23 -9.65
CA LYS A 55 0.28 -11.65 -8.89
C LYS A 55 0.66 -10.25 -8.39
N SER A 56 -0.32 -9.37 -8.24
CA SER A 56 -0.14 -8.05 -7.62
C SER A 56 -0.56 -8.08 -6.15
N ILE A 57 -0.22 -7.05 -5.40
CA ILE A 57 -0.58 -6.92 -3.99
C ILE A 57 -1.40 -5.65 -3.79
N TYR A 58 -2.55 -5.78 -3.14
CA TYR A 58 -3.21 -4.64 -2.50
C TYR A 58 -2.51 -4.40 -1.15
N MET A 59 -1.96 -3.21 -0.97
CA MET A 59 -1.23 -2.81 0.23
C MET A 59 -1.96 -1.67 0.93
N ARG A 60 -1.97 -1.68 2.26
CA ARG A 60 -2.50 -0.58 3.04
C ARG A 60 -1.67 -0.36 4.31
N ALA A 61 -1.51 0.89 4.72
CA ALA A 61 -0.86 1.25 5.99
C ALA A 61 -1.32 2.62 6.51
N ASN A 62 -0.94 2.94 7.74
CA ASN A 62 -1.31 4.17 8.46
C ASN A 62 -0.06 5.01 8.74
N ALA A 63 -0.20 6.33 8.64
CA ALA A 63 0.87 7.24 8.99
C ALA A 63 1.02 7.45 10.50
N ARG A 64 -0.09 7.42 11.25
CA ARG A 64 -0.10 7.69 12.68
C ARG A 64 -0.95 6.69 13.45
N TYR A 65 -0.69 6.64 14.76
CA TYR A 65 -1.61 6.07 15.74
C TYR A 65 -1.61 6.91 17.01
N TYR A 66 -2.68 6.82 17.78
CA TYR A 66 -2.77 7.38 19.12
C TYR A 66 -3.31 6.32 20.10
N HIS A 67 -3.04 6.51 21.39
CA HIS A 67 -3.60 5.64 22.42
C HIS A 67 -5.00 6.14 22.80
N VAL A 68 -5.97 5.23 22.81
CA VAL A 68 -7.31 5.41 23.35
C VAL A 68 -7.36 4.67 24.67
N GLY A 69 -7.55 5.42 25.77
CA GLY A 69 -7.32 4.88 27.11
C GLY A 69 -5.86 4.48 27.33
N PHE A 70 -5.62 3.53 28.24
CA PHE A 70 -4.25 3.20 28.68
C PHE A 70 -3.47 2.29 27.73
N VAL A 71 -4.10 1.54 26.82
CA VAL A 71 -3.40 0.52 26.02
C VAL A 71 -3.86 0.35 24.56
N ILE A 72 -5.03 0.85 24.16
CA ILE A 72 -5.58 0.56 22.83
C ILE A 72 -5.00 1.53 21.82
N ARG A 73 -4.38 1.03 20.74
CA ARG A 73 -3.93 1.88 19.64
C ARG A 73 -5.06 2.08 18.63
N LYS A 74 -5.40 3.33 18.35
CA LYS A 74 -6.23 3.72 17.22
C LYS A 74 -5.35 4.28 16.12
N TYR A 75 -5.41 3.67 14.95
CA TYR A 75 -4.62 4.04 13.78
C TYR A 75 -5.41 5.02 12.90
N VAL A 76 -4.74 6.02 12.35
CA VAL A 76 -5.33 7.09 11.52
C VAL A 76 -4.44 7.44 10.34
N ASP A 77 -4.96 8.25 9.43
CA ASP A 77 -4.29 8.67 8.18
C ASP A 77 -3.82 7.46 7.38
N GLY A 78 -4.80 6.66 6.96
CA GLY A 78 -4.57 5.47 6.16
C GLY A 78 -4.40 5.81 4.69
N HIS A 79 -3.52 5.06 4.02
CA HIS A 79 -3.43 5.01 2.57
C HIS A 79 -3.44 3.56 2.09
N ALA A 80 -3.90 3.36 0.87
CA ALA A 80 -3.88 2.08 0.19
C ALA A 80 -3.35 2.26 -1.23
N TRP A 81 -2.51 1.34 -1.66
CA TRP A 81 -1.79 1.40 -2.92
C TRP A 81 -1.56 0.00 -3.48
N VAL A 82 -1.01 -0.08 -4.69
CA VAL A 82 -0.71 -1.36 -5.34
C VAL A 82 0.79 -1.60 -5.32
N ILE A 83 1.20 -2.84 -5.06
CA ILE A 83 2.56 -3.32 -5.35
C ILE A 83 2.45 -4.31 -6.51
N ASP A 84 3.14 -4.03 -7.60
CA ASP A 84 3.03 -4.77 -8.87
C ASP A 84 4.37 -5.21 -9.46
N GLY A 85 5.48 -4.84 -8.84
CA GLY A 85 6.83 -5.23 -9.27
C GLY A 85 7.83 -5.32 -8.12
N PHE A 86 9.00 -5.87 -8.40
CA PHE A 86 10.13 -5.81 -7.49
C PHE A 86 11.46 -5.85 -8.24
N GLU A 87 12.46 -5.26 -7.63
CA GLU A 87 13.86 -5.39 -8.00
C GLU A 87 14.64 -6.07 -6.86
N LYS A 88 15.70 -6.79 -7.23
CA LYS A 88 16.59 -7.45 -6.28
C LYS A 88 18.02 -7.04 -6.54
N TYR A 89 18.72 -6.68 -5.47
CA TYR A 89 20.12 -6.27 -5.52
C TYR A 89 20.96 -7.16 -4.62
N PRO A 90 22.13 -7.65 -5.08
CA PRO A 90 23.07 -8.36 -4.22
C PRO A 90 23.49 -7.47 -3.05
N HIS A 91 23.41 -7.99 -1.83
CA HIS A 91 23.88 -7.28 -0.64
C HIS A 91 24.53 -8.26 0.33
N ASN A 92 25.86 -8.16 0.46
CA ASN A 92 26.68 -9.11 1.18
C ASN A 92 26.44 -10.55 0.70
N ARG A 93 26.03 -11.47 1.60
CA ARG A 93 25.71 -12.88 1.31
C ARG A 93 24.20 -13.11 1.08
N SER A 94 23.44 -12.05 0.82
CA SER A 94 21.98 -12.09 0.64
C SER A 94 21.55 -11.12 -0.47
N TYR A 95 20.25 -10.84 -0.54
CA TYR A 95 19.64 -9.85 -1.41
C TYR A 95 18.89 -8.80 -0.60
N ILE A 96 18.93 -7.56 -1.07
CA ILE A 96 17.97 -6.52 -0.70
C ILE A 96 16.90 -6.50 -1.80
N TYR A 97 15.64 -6.38 -1.38
CA TYR A 97 14.50 -6.28 -2.27
C TYR A 97 13.92 -4.87 -2.21
N TYR A 98 13.58 -4.37 -3.39
CA TYR A 98 12.78 -3.17 -3.56
C TYR A 98 11.47 -3.55 -4.23
N VAL A 99 10.36 -2.99 -3.77
CA VAL A 99 9.05 -3.25 -4.33
C VAL A 99 8.54 -2.00 -5.03
N HIS A 100 8.06 -2.17 -6.25
CA HIS A 100 7.45 -1.08 -7.00
C HIS A 100 6.08 -0.77 -6.40
N CYS A 101 5.87 0.46 -5.96
CA CYS A 101 4.60 0.92 -5.39
C CYS A 101 3.95 1.89 -6.37
N ASN A 102 2.75 1.56 -6.83
CA ASN A 102 1.85 2.50 -7.50
C ASN A 102 0.92 3.11 -6.46
N MET A 103 1.17 4.37 -6.11
CA MET A 103 0.50 5.14 -5.06
C MET A 103 -0.91 5.58 -5.44
N GLY A 104 -1.28 5.50 -6.72
CA GLY A 104 -2.58 5.93 -7.21
C GLY A 104 -2.76 7.45 -7.25
N TRP A 105 -1.66 8.20 -7.36
CA TRP A 105 -1.64 9.67 -7.44
C TRP A 105 -1.08 10.16 -8.78
N ASP A 106 -1.57 9.59 -9.88
CA ASP A 106 -1.19 9.98 -11.25
C ASP A 106 0.33 9.93 -11.52
N GLY A 107 1.01 8.96 -10.91
CA GLY A 107 2.46 8.78 -11.00
C GLY A 107 3.26 9.47 -9.89
N ASP A 108 2.64 10.37 -9.11
CA ASP A 108 3.30 11.00 -7.98
C ASP A 108 3.65 9.98 -6.90
N ALA A 109 4.91 10.01 -6.46
CA ALA A 109 5.53 9.07 -5.53
C ALA A 109 5.47 7.58 -5.98
N ASP A 110 5.21 7.29 -7.25
CA ASP A 110 5.39 5.94 -7.78
C ASP A 110 6.89 5.60 -7.86
N GLY A 111 7.23 4.34 -7.58
CA GLY A 111 8.61 3.86 -7.71
C GLY A 111 8.99 2.76 -6.74
N TYR A 112 10.29 2.51 -6.65
CA TYR A 112 10.85 1.39 -5.90
C TYR A 112 11.17 1.77 -4.45
N TYR A 113 10.45 1.16 -3.51
CA TYR A 113 10.64 1.35 -2.09
C TYR A 113 11.36 0.15 -1.47
N LEU A 114 12.24 0.41 -0.50
CA LEU A 114 12.88 -0.65 0.26
C LEU A 114 11.81 -1.51 0.95
N ASN A 115 11.83 -2.81 0.62
CA ASN A 115 10.84 -3.76 1.09
C ASN A 115 10.75 -3.78 2.63
N ASP A 116 9.52 -3.79 3.16
CA ASP A 116 9.17 -3.79 4.59
C ASP A 116 9.51 -2.50 5.38
N VAL A 117 10.19 -1.52 4.77
CA VAL A 117 10.46 -0.25 5.46
C VAL A 117 9.38 0.79 5.18
N PHE A 118 8.98 0.96 3.92
CA PHE A 118 7.93 1.90 3.47
C PHE A 118 7.94 3.25 4.19
N THR A 119 9.12 3.86 4.35
CA THR A 119 9.25 5.28 4.69
C THR A 119 8.87 6.09 3.46
N THR A 120 7.57 6.20 3.21
CA THR A 120 7.00 6.93 2.06
C THR A 120 7.25 8.44 2.14
N ASP A 121 7.71 8.94 3.28
CA ASP A 121 8.12 10.31 3.55
C ASP A 121 9.50 10.67 2.99
N ALA A 122 10.33 9.66 2.70
CA ALA A 122 11.57 9.86 1.95
C ALA A 122 11.37 9.74 0.42
N GLY A 123 10.18 9.33 -0.02
CA GLY A 123 9.94 8.94 -1.42
C GLY A 123 10.52 7.55 -1.75
N PRO A 124 10.35 7.07 -3.00
CA PRO A 124 11.00 5.85 -3.44
C PRO A 124 12.51 6.08 -3.57
N GLU A 125 13.29 5.01 -3.40
CA GLU A 125 14.75 5.09 -3.59
C GLU A 125 15.09 5.21 -5.08
N PHE A 126 14.22 4.72 -5.96
CA PHE A 126 14.28 4.93 -7.41
C PHE A 126 12.92 5.40 -7.92
N ILE A 127 12.86 6.63 -8.41
CA ILE A 127 11.66 7.32 -8.92
C ILE A 127 11.50 7.05 -10.43
N GLU A 128 10.28 6.77 -10.90
CA GLU A 128 10.00 6.57 -12.33
C GLU A 128 9.85 7.90 -13.10
N GLU A 129 9.35 8.96 -12.46
CA GLU A 129 9.18 10.30 -13.05
C GLU A 129 9.50 11.43 -12.04
N GLU A 130 10.40 12.35 -12.39
CA GLU A 130 10.69 13.54 -11.54
C GLU A 130 9.52 14.53 -11.57
N ILE A 131 8.52 14.30 -10.72
CA ILE A 131 7.46 15.29 -10.47
C ILE A 131 7.96 16.25 -9.40
N ASN A 132 8.28 17.49 -9.81
CA ASN A 132 8.61 18.58 -8.89
C ASN A 132 7.33 19.01 -8.16
N ASP A 133 7.06 18.44 -7.00
CA ASP A 133 6.26 19.13 -5.99
C ASP A 133 7.08 19.32 -4.71
N GLY A 134 7.28 20.59 -4.35
CA GLY A 134 7.90 21.00 -3.10
C GLY A 134 6.92 20.78 -1.94
N GLY A 135 6.65 19.52 -1.60
CA GLY A 135 5.56 19.12 -0.72
C GLY A 135 5.99 18.40 0.55
N THR A 136 6.20 19.17 1.61
CA THR A 136 6.20 18.81 3.04
C THR A 136 5.81 17.37 3.47
N SER A 137 6.80 16.60 3.92
CA SER A 137 6.83 15.67 5.07
C SER A 137 5.51 15.30 5.80
N SER A 138 4.57 14.58 5.18
CA SER A 138 3.41 14.01 5.91
C SER A 138 3.09 12.54 5.60
N TYR A 139 3.74 11.94 4.60
CA TYR A 139 3.38 10.63 4.07
C TYR A 139 4.25 9.50 4.63
N ASN A 140 4.32 9.23 5.94
CA ASN A 140 5.10 8.08 6.46
C ASN A 140 4.19 6.90 6.83
N PHE A 141 3.73 6.10 5.87
CA PHE A 141 2.77 5.00 6.11
C PHE A 141 3.41 3.75 6.72
N ARG A 142 4.00 3.88 7.91
CA ARG A 142 4.78 2.84 8.59
C ARG A 142 4.02 1.93 9.53
N TYR A 143 2.77 2.25 9.88
CA TYR A 143 2.01 1.52 10.89
C TYR A 143 0.92 0.65 10.29
N LYS A 144 0.61 -0.48 10.95
CA LYS A 144 -0.46 -1.42 10.57
C LYS A 144 -0.44 -1.74 9.06
N LYS A 145 0.75 -2.16 8.61
CA LYS A 145 1.03 -2.59 7.26
C LYS A 145 0.30 -3.91 7.00
N GLU A 146 -0.69 -3.90 6.13
CA GLU A 146 -1.48 -5.08 5.78
C GLU A 146 -1.55 -5.24 4.27
N ILE A 147 -1.50 -6.49 3.82
CA ILE A 147 -1.51 -6.87 2.42
C ILE A 147 -2.67 -7.82 2.12
N SER A 148 -3.11 -7.81 0.87
CA SER A 148 -3.88 -8.89 0.25
C SER A 148 -3.25 -9.22 -1.09
N ILE A 149 -2.93 -10.50 -1.33
CA ILE A 149 -2.46 -10.96 -2.62
C ILE A 149 -3.65 -10.95 -3.59
N VAL A 150 -3.46 -10.40 -4.78
CA VAL A 150 -4.48 -10.23 -5.83
C VAL A 150 -4.05 -10.99 -7.09
N GLY A 151 -4.89 -11.92 -7.55
CA GLY A 151 -4.69 -12.67 -8.79
C GLY A 151 -5.91 -12.61 -9.71
N ARG A 152 -5.69 -12.98 -10.97
CA ARG A 152 -6.79 -13.30 -11.91
C ARG A 152 -7.19 -14.77 -11.81
#